data_AF-V5ES67-F1
#
_entry.id   AF-V5ES67-F1
#
_cell.length_a   1.000
_cell.length_b   1.000
_cell.length_c   1.000
_cell.angle_alpha   90.00
_cell.angle_beta   90.00
_cell.angle_gamma   90.00
#
_symmetry.space_group_name_H-M   'P 1'
#
loop_
_entity.id
_entity.type
_entity.pdbx_description
1 polymer ?
#
loop_
_entity_poly.entity_id
_entity_poly.type
_entity_poly.pdbx_seq_one_letter_code
_entity_poly.pdbx_strand_id
1 'polypeptide(L)'
;MSHHGASHDDEEERARMQALWKPEQARAGGLKAHRHIHIDWPVASIKKTIAIGASAPDASPPVYDRPRAENEANNASSCVLVTKSSPINATIHILSESKSRPASADSSTKKLAEKPVLVSAQTASLGSITLAIPAYSGARPLNIRAKSHSGNITVYLPSSFSGLLNWSSETGTLKVSKAMQQRFKALDSPPHKHRGTAKIVPSTASGLRGDVCTIANSHGSITVKDFDDDVAGEEKSCVVQ
;
A
#
# COMPACT_ATOMS: atom_id res chain seq x y z
N MET A 1 4.16 27.89 48.72
CA MET A 1 3.30 27.39 47.64
C MET A 1 3.46 28.34 46.46
N SER A 2 4.27 27.97 45.48
CA SER A 2 4.56 28.79 44.31
C SER A 2 4.42 27.91 43.07
N HIS A 3 3.34 28.15 42.32
CA HIS A 3 3.08 27.49 41.04
C HIS A 3 4.09 28.01 40.00
N HIS A 4 4.92 27.11 39.46
CA HIS A 4 5.67 27.35 38.22
C HIS A 4 4.73 27.13 37.02
N GLY A 5 4.37 28.22 36.34
CA GLY A 5 3.78 28.16 35.01
C GLY A 5 4.88 27.84 34.01
N ALA A 6 4.75 26.70 33.31
CA ALA A 6 5.60 26.39 32.16
C ALA A 6 5.38 27.47 31.10
N SER A 7 6.46 28.03 30.56
CA SER A 7 6.41 29.14 29.62
C SER A 7 5.96 28.65 28.25
N HIS A 8 5.26 29.50 27.50
CA HIS A 8 4.75 29.19 26.15
C HIS A 8 5.87 28.78 25.17
N ASP A 9 7.10 29.23 25.42
CA ASP A 9 8.28 28.91 24.61
C ASP A 9 8.75 27.45 24.79
N ASP A 10 8.58 26.89 26.00
CA ASP A 10 8.93 25.49 26.29
C ASP A 10 8.02 24.49 25.54
N GLU A 11 6.78 24.90 25.26
CA GLU A 11 5.79 24.10 24.53
C GLU A 11 6.08 24.08 23.02
N GLU A 12 6.49 25.22 22.47
CA GLU A 12 6.85 25.35 21.05
C GLU A 12 8.19 24.65 20.73
N GLU A 13 9.16 24.72 21.64
CA GLU A 13 10.43 23.99 21.52
C GLU A 13 10.23 22.47 21.65
N ARG A 14 9.36 22.01 22.56
CA ARG A 14 8.94 20.60 22.63
C ARG A 14 8.20 20.14 21.39
N ALA A 15 7.33 20.97 20.80
CA ALA A 15 6.65 20.65 19.56
C ALA A 15 7.63 20.54 18.38
N ARG A 16 8.62 21.45 18.29
CA ARG A 16 9.71 21.38 17.31
C ARG A 16 10.58 20.14 17.49
N MET A 17 10.96 19.81 18.72
CA MET A 17 11.73 18.60 19.03
C MET A 17 10.95 17.31 18.73
N GLN A 18 9.64 17.28 18.97
CA GLN A 18 8.78 16.16 18.57
C GLN A 18 8.61 16.04 17.05
N ALA A 19 8.60 17.16 16.32
CA ALA A 19 8.53 17.16 14.86
C ALA A 19 9.84 16.66 14.22
N LEU A 20 11.00 17.05 14.78
CA LEU A 20 12.32 16.56 14.37
C LEU A 20 12.50 15.05 14.63
N TRP A 21 11.86 14.52 15.68
CA TRP A 21 11.95 13.09 16.05
C TRP A 21 10.90 12.18 15.37
N LYS A 22 10.00 12.71 14.53
CA LYS A 22 9.03 11.91 13.74
C LYS A 22 9.37 11.89 12.25
N PRO A 23 10.51 11.28 11.84
CA PRO A 23 10.91 11.21 10.44
C PRO A 23 9.88 10.52 9.53
N GLU A 24 8.98 9.69 10.09
CA GLU A 24 7.90 9.05 9.32
C GLU A 24 6.75 10.00 8.94
N GLN A 25 6.46 11.05 9.73
CA GLN A 25 5.44 12.05 9.35
C GLN A 25 5.96 12.98 8.24
N ALA A 26 7.26 13.26 8.20
CA ALA A 26 7.90 14.01 7.12
C ALA A 26 7.86 13.24 5.78
N ARG A 27 7.93 11.91 5.79
CA ARG A 27 7.86 11.06 4.58
C ARG A 27 6.50 11.08 3.88
N ALA A 28 5.43 11.42 4.58
CA ALA A 28 4.10 11.63 4.00
C ALA A 28 3.82 13.11 3.67
N GLY A 29 4.84 13.99 3.68
CA GLY A 29 4.69 15.39 3.28
C GLY A 29 3.68 16.19 4.10
N GLY A 30 3.44 15.82 5.36
CA GLY A 30 2.43 16.48 6.21
C GLY A 30 0.99 16.00 5.96
N LEU A 31 0.78 14.93 5.19
CA LEU A 31 -0.56 14.35 5.00
C LEU A 31 -1.12 13.81 6.31
N LYS A 32 -2.36 14.20 6.63
CA LYS A 32 -3.12 13.64 7.75
C LYS A 32 -3.50 12.20 7.40
N ALA A 33 -2.96 11.25 8.17
CA ALA A 33 -3.30 9.84 8.00
C ALA A 33 -4.64 9.51 8.67
N HIS A 34 -5.38 8.60 8.03
CA HIS A 34 -6.60 8.03 8.57
C HIS A 34 -6.50 6.50 8.58
N ARG A 35 -7.17 5.84 9.51
CA ARG A 35 -7.11 4.38 9.59
C ARG A 35 -7.78 3.71 8.40
N HIS A 36 -8.99 4.15 8.05
CA HIS A 36 -9.75 3.62 6.92
C HIS A 36 -10.20 4.75 6.00
N ILE A 37 -9.92 4.59 4.71
CA ILE A 37 -10.32 5.50 3.63
C ILE A 37 -11.04 4.68 2.57
N HIS A 38 -12.22 5.17 2.16
CA HIS A 38 -12.97 4.65 1.03
C HIS A 38 -13.35 5.80 0.10
N ILE A 39 -13.08 5.63 -1.19
CA ILE A 39 -13.48 6.57 -2.24
C ILE A 39 -14.20 5.74 -3.30
N ASP A 40 -15.49 5.97 -3.48
CA ASP A 40 -16.32 5.34 -4.52
C ASP A 40 -16.89 6.39 -5.45
N TRP A 41 -16.14 6.69 -6.51
CA TRP A 41 -16.48 7.71 -7.48
C TRP A 41 -16.74 7.06 -8.84
N PRO A 42 -17.96 6.60 -9.12
CA PRO A 42 -18.24 5.78 -10.30
C PRO A 42 -17.88 6.50 -11.61
N VAL A 43 -18.09 7.82 -11.67
CA VAL A 43 -17.96 8.64 -12.88
C VAL A 43 -16.84 9.68 -12.82
N ALA A 44 -15.99 9.66 -11.79
CA ALA A 44 -14.89 10.60 -11.67
C ALA A 44 -13.54 9.90 -11.54
N SER A 45 -12.51 10.52 -12.10
CA SER A 45 -11.13 10.04 -11.97
C SER A 45 -10.61 10.29 -10.55
N ILE A 46 -9.87 9.32 -10.02
CA ILE A 46 -9.19 9.48 -8.72
C ILE A 46 -7.73 9.82 -9.00
N LYS A 47 -7.30 11.05 -8.69
CA LYS A 47 -5.90 11.49 -8.74
C LYS A 47 -5.50 12.01 -7.36
N LYS A 48 -4.91 11.16 -6.51
CA LYS A 48 -4.73 11.48 -5.08
C LYS A 48 -3.42 10.93 -4.50
N THR A 49 -2.86 11.69 -3.58
CA THR A 49 -1.86 11.20 -2.62
C THR A 49 -2.53 11.09 -1.26
N ILE A 50 -2.51 9.91 -0.66
CA ILE A 50 -3.28 9.58 0.54
C ILE A 50 -2.34 8.96 1.57
N ALA A 51 -2.57 9.26 2.85
CA ALA A 51 -1.87 8.60 3.95
C ALA A 51 -2.84 7.74 4.78
N ILE A 52 -2.44 6.50 5.06
CA ILE A 52 -3.14 5.60 5.96
C ILE A 52 -2.19 5.06 7.03
N GLY A 53 -2.73 4.52 8.13
CA GLY A 53 -1.92 3.84 9.14
C GLY A 53 -2.77 3.20 10.23
N ALA A 54 -2.35 2.05 10.75
CA ALA A 54 -3.13 1.32 11.77
C ALA A 54 -3.27 2.10 13.09
N SER A 55 -2.23 2.86 13.47
CA SER A 55 -2.27 3.75 14.64
C SER A 55 -2.99 5.07 14.38
N ALA A 56 -3.40 5.37 13.15
CA ALA A 56 -4.14 6.59 12.84
C ALA A 56 -5.57 6.50 13.45
N PRO A 57 -6.20 7.65 13.75
CA PRO A 57 -7.58 7.67 14.18
C PRO A 57 -8.53 7.36 13.02
N ASP A 58 -9.69 6.80 13.36
CA ASP A 58 -10.84 6.74 12.46
C ASP A 58 -11.42 8.15 12.27
N ALA A 59 -11.83 8.47 11.06
CA ALA A 59 -12.49 9.73 10.77
C ALA A 59 -13.98 9.63 11.14
N SER A 60 -14.44 10.53 12.01
CA SER A 60 -15.86 10.71 12.34
C SER A 60 -16.23 12.19 12.26
N PRO A 61 -16.97 12.63 11.22
CA PRO A 61 -17.47 11.82 10.08
C PRO A 61 -16.34 11.36 9.15
N PRO A 62 -16.59 10.36 8.27
CA PRO A 62 -15.64 9.94 7.23
C PRO A 62 -15.19 11.12 6.34
N VAL A 63 -13.92 11.10 5.91
CA VAL A 63 -13.34 12.17 5.06
C VAL A 63 -13.91 12.16 3.64
N TYR A 64 -14.24 10.97 3.16
CA TYR A 64 -14.83 10.72 1.85
C TYR A 64 -16.09 9.87 2.06
N ASP A 65 -16.12 8.66 1.48
CA ASP A 65 -17.20 7.72 1.67
C ASP A 65 -17.02 6.88 2.94
N ARG A 66 -18.12 6.35 3.46
CA ARG A 66 -18.09 5.46 4.62
C ARG A 66 -17.34 4.18 4.25
N PRO A 67 -16.28 3.79 5.00
CA PRO A 67 -15.64 2.50 4.80
C PRO A 67 -16.63 1.35 5.03
N ARG A 68 -16.54 0.31 4.20
CA ARG A 68 -17.35 -0.90 4.36
C ARG A 68 -16.98 -1.60 5.68
N ALA A 69 -17.98 -2.07 6.42
CA ALA A 69 -17.79 -2.73 7.71
C ALA A 69 -16.80 -3.92 7.64
N GLU A 70 -16.80 -4.67 6.54
CA GLU A 70 -15.85 -5.77 6.32
C GLU A 70 -14.40 -5.29 6.26
N ASN A 71 -14.14 -4.10 5.69
CA ASN A 71 -12.80 -3.55 5.59
C ASN A 71 -12.30 -3.08 6.96
N GLU A 72 -13.19 -2.46 7.75
CA GLU A 72 -12.92 -2.06 9.13
C GLU A 72 -12.69 -3.30 10.04
N ALA A 73 -13.47 -4.37 9.83
CA ALA A 73 -13.38 -5.59 10.62
C ALA A 73 -12.12 -6.42 10.30
N ASN A 74 -11.74 -6.53 9.03
CA ASN A 74 -10.71 -7.49 8.59
C ASN A 74 -9.31 -6.88 8.48
N ASN A 75 -9.16 -5.56 8.49
CA ASN A 75 -7.87 -4.90 8.26
C ASN A 75 -7.51 -3.99 9.44
N ALA A 76 -6.22 -3.84 9.71
CA ALA A 76 -5.74 -2.88 10.70
C ALA A 76 -5.84 -1.44 10.16
N SER A 77 -5.74 -1.29 8.84
CA SER A 77 -5.92 -0.04 8.11
C SER A 77 -6.26 -0.37 6.65
N SER A 78 -7.01 0.49 5.97
CA SER A 78 -7.37 0.25 4.57
C SER A 78 -7.52 1.52 3.75
N CYS A 79 -7.03 1.51 2.51
CA CYS A 79 -7.37 2.48 1.46
C CYS A 79 -8.06 1.76 0.30
N VAL A 80 -9.32 2.06 0.03
CA VAL A 80 -10.11 1.40 -1.02
C VAL A 80 -10.65 2.44 -2.00
N LEU A 81 -10.17 2.36 -3.24
CA LEU A 81 -10.49 3.28 -4.34
C LEU A 81 -11.31 2.53 -5.39
N VAL A 82 -12.48 3.04 -5.73
CA VAL A 82 -13.41 2.42 -6.68
C VAL A 82 -13.89 3.45 -7.68
N THR A 83 -13.88 3.07 -8.96
CA THR A 83 -14.57 3.78 -10.04
C THR A 83 -15.32 2.78 -10.92
N LYS A 84 -16.24 3.27 -11.75
CA LYS A 84 -16.88 2.43 -12.77
C LYS A 84 -16.08 2.47 -14.06
N SER A 85 -15.90 3.67 -14.61
CA SER A 85 -15.36 3.88 -15.96
C SER A 85 -14.22 4.90 -16.02
N SER A 86 -13.63 5.26 -14.88
CA SER A 86 -12.64 6.34 -14.78
C SER A 86 -11.28 5.83 -14.31
N PRO A 87 -10.17 6.44 -14.76
CA PRO A 87 -8.84 6.05 -14.32
C PRO A 87 -8.59 6.37 -12.84
N ILE A 88 -7.73 5.56 -12.23
CA ILE A 88 -7.20 5.76 -10.87
C ILE A 88 -5.69 5.98 -10.98
N ASN A 89 -5.19 7.09 -10.45
CA ASN A 89 -3.78 7.36 -10.25
C ASN A 89 -3.58 7.78 -8.79
N ALA A 90 -3.05 6.89 -7.96
CA ALA A 90 -2.95 7.12 -6.53
C ALA A 90 -1.60 6.72 -5.97
N THR A 91 -1.07 7.58 -5.09
CA THR A 91 0.11 7.28 -4.26
C THR A 91 -0.33 7.15 -2.81
N ILE A 92 -0.08 6.01 -2.18
CA ILE A 92 -0.55 5.66 -0.85
C ILE A 92 0.66 5.55 0.07
N HIS A 93 0.78 6.50 0.99
CA HIS A 93 1.74 6.46 2.08
C HIS A 93 1.15 5.64 3.23
N ILE A 94 1.91 4.67 3.72
CA ILE A 94 1.51 3.85 4.86
C ILE A 94 2.41 4.24 6.02
N LEU A 95 1.84 4.92 7.01
CA LEU A 95 2.55 5.27 8.23
C LEU A 95 2.76 4.02 9.07
N SER A 96 3.97 3.90 9.64
CA SER A 96 4.27 2.80 10.54
C SER A 96 3.47 2.92 11.83
N GLU A 97 3.29 1.77 12.45
CA GLU A 97 2.81 1.71 13.81
C GLU A 97 3.90 2.24 14.72
N SER A 98 3.54 3.22 15.56
CA SER A 98 4.35 3.55 16.72
C SER A 98 4.50 2.28 17.54
N LYS A 99 5.72 1.70 17.55
CA LYS A 99 6.09 0.44 18.21
C LYS A 99 5.34 0.31 19.53
N SER A 100 4.22 -0.40 19.52
CA SER A 100 3.49 -0.67 20.75
C SER A 100 4.42 -1.53 21.58
N ARG A 101 4.71 -1.03 22.79
CA ARG A 101 5.49 -1.68 23.83
C ARG A 101 5.19 -3.19 23.81
N PRO A 102 6.21 -4.06 23.79
CA PRO A 102 6.00 -5.50 23.64
C PRO A 102 4.94 -5.92 24.64
N ALA A 103 3.83 -6.45 24.12
CA ALA A 103 2.85 -7.14 24.93
C ALA A 103 3.65 -8.17 25.73
N SER A 104 3.48 -8.10 27.05
CA SER A 104 4.12 -8.96 28.04
C SER A 104 4.24 -10.38 27.51
N ALA A 105 5.45 -10.91 27.58
CA ALA A 105 5.80 -12.26 27.17
C ALA A 105 5.12 -13.28 28.10
N ASP A 106 3.83 -13.54 27.88
CA ASP A 106 3.13 -14.68 28.46
C ASP A 106 2.64 -15.62 27.36
N SER A 107 3.39 -16.72 27.24
CA SER A 107 2.95 -18.10 27.00
C SER A 107 1.96 -18.42 25.85
N SER A 108 2.47 -19.20 24.88
CA SER A 108 1.81 -20.39 24.27
C SER A 108 0.48 -20.28 23.50
N THR A 109 -0.12 -19.11 23.30
CA THR A 109 -1.28 -19.00 22.38
C THR A 109 -0.82 -18.73 20.94
N LYS A 110 -1.25 -19.57 19.99
CA LYS A 110 -1.11 -19.37 18.53
C LYS A 110 -1.20 -17.88 18.22
N LYS A 111 -0.13 -17.26 17.71
CA LYS A 111 -0.10 -15.86 17.28
C LYS A 111 -1.34 -15.63 16.40
N LEU A 112 -2.35 -14.95 16.93
CA LEU A 112 -3.50 -14.50 16.15
C LEU A 112 -2.91 -13.72 14.98
N ALA A 113 -3.20 -14.16 13.76
CA ALA A 113 -2.69 -13.51 12.56
C ALA A 113 -3.07 -12.03 12.62
N GLU A 114 -2.06 -11.16 12.70
CA GLU A 114 -2.29 -9.72 12.78
C GLU A 114 -3.05 -9.26 11.54
N LYS A 115 -4.13 -8.49 11.74
CA LYS A 115 -4.92 -7.94 10.63
C LYS A 115 -4.00 -7.18 9.66
N PRO A 116 -4.10 -7.39 8.34
CA PRO A 116 -3.22 -6.75 7.37
C PRO A 116 -3.54 -5.27 7.17
N VAL A 117 -2.63 -4.56 6.49
CA VAL A 117 -2.92 -3.26 5.87
C VAL A 117 -3.39 -3.50 4.44
N LEU A 118 -4.55 -2.96 4.06
CA LEU A 118 -5.13 -3.14 2.74
C LEU A 118 -4.96 -1.88 1.87
N VAL A 119 -4.47 -2.04 0.65
CA VAL A 119 -4.54 -1.03 -0.41
C VAL A 119 -5.24 -1.64 -1.61
N SER A 120 -6.40 -1.12 -1.97
CA SER A 120 -7.23 -1.67 -3.06
C SER A 120 -7.61 -0.58 -4.04
N ALA A 121 -7.46 -0.86 -5.33
CA ALA A 121 -7.95 -0.03 -6.43
C ALA A 121 -8.76 -0.89 -7.40
N GLN A 122 -9.96 -0.43 -7.76
CA GLN A 122 -10.84 -1.15 -8.66
C GLN A 122 -11.53 -0.23 -9.68
N THR A 123 -11.51 -0.63 -10.94
CA THR A 123 -12.38 -0.06 -11.98
C THR A 123 -13.33 -1.14 -12.50
N ALA A 124 -14.63 -0.87 -12.52
CA ALA A 124 -15.63 -1.90 -12.80
C ALA A 124 -15.74 -2.28 -14.29
N SER A 125 -15.59 -1.33 -15.20
CA SER A 125 -15.73 -1.55 -16.65
C SER A 125 -14.50 -1.08 -17.43
N LEU A 126 -14.20 0.20 -17.35
CA LEU A 126 -13.13 0.85 -18.13
C LEU A 126 -12.28 1.70 -17.19
N GLY A 127 -10.98 1.72 -17.41
CA GLY A 127 -10.08 2.61 -16.68
C GLY A 127 -8.78 1.94 -16.32
N SER A 128 -7.70 2.68 -16.54
CA SER A 128 -6.37 2.25 -16.13
C SER A 128 -6.14 2.59 -14.66
N ILE A 129 -5.38 1.74 -13.98
CA ILE A 129 -5.00 1.90 -12.58
C ILE A 129 -3.50 2.14 -12.54
N THR A 130 -3.08 3.19 -11.87
CA THR A 130 -1.71 3.41 -11.42
C THR A 130 -1.74 3.54 -9.91
N LEU A 131 -1.13 2.58 -9.21
CA LEU A 131 -1.10 2.51 -7.76
C LEU A 131 0.34 2.48 -7.30
N ALA A 132 0.73 3.45 -6.47
CA ALA A 132 2.09 3.54 -5.97
C ALA A 132 2.12 3.51 -4.43
N ILE A 133 3.02 2.71 -3.88
CA ILE A 133 3.26 2.62 -2.43
C ILE A 133 4.76 2.85 -2.22
N PRO A 134 5.18 4.08 -1.86
CA PRO A 134 6.59 4.44 -1.83
C PRO A 134 7.43 3.63 -0.85
N ALA A 135 6.87 3.38 0.34
CA ALA A 135 7.56 2.69 1.42
C ALA A 135 6.56 1.98 2.33
N TYR A 136 7.02 0.88 2.95
CA TYR A 136 6.29 0.21 4.01
C TYR A 136 7.23 -0.45 5.02
N SER A 137 7.17 0.00 6.28
CA SER A 137 8.02 -0.47 7.39
C SER A 137 7.23 -1.16 8.52
N GLY A 138 5.91 -1.31 8.39
CA GLY A 138 5.04 -1.88 9.44
C GLY A 138 5.28 -3.38 9.68
N ALA A 139 4.89 -3.89 10.86
CA ALA A 139 5.04 -5.31 11.20
C ALA A 139 3.98 -6.21 10.53
N ARG A 140 2.82 -5.63 10.21
CA ARG A 140 1.68 -6.33 9.64
C ARG A 140 1.90 -6.69 8.17
N PRO A 141 1.26 -7.74 7.64
CA PRO A 141 1.28 -8.00 6.21
C PRO A 141 0.62 -6.87 5.40
N LEU A 142 1.21 -6.53 4.25
CA LEU A 142 0.63 -5.60 3.27
C LEU A 142 -0.15 -6.37 2.20
N ASN A 143 -1.44 -6.07 2.06
CA ASN A 143 -2.32 -6.65 1.04
C ASN A 143 -2.66 -5.59 -0.03
N ILE A 144 -2.16 -5.77 -1.24
CA ILE A 144 -2.37 -4.87 -2.37
C ILE A 144 -3.29 -5.55 -3.37
N ARG A 145 -4.34 -4.86 -3.81
CA ARG A 145 -5.29 -5.36 -4.80
C ARG A 145 -5.50 -4.33 -5.90
N ALA A 146 -5.36 -4.75 -7.14
CA ALA A 146 -5.67 -3.90 -8.29
C ALA A 146 -6.52 -4.70 -9.29
N LYS A 147 -7.73 -4.24 -9.58
CA LYS A 147 -8.64 -4.91 -10.50
C LYS A 147 -9.25 -3.95 -11.51
N SER A 148 -9.11 -4.22 -12.79
CA SER A 148 -9.76 -3.46 -13.86
C SER A 148 -10.37 -4.44 -14.85
N HIS A 149 -11.59 -4.23 -15.33
CA HIS A 149 -12.10 -5.09 -16.40
C HIS A 149 -11.34 -4.81 -17.72
N SER A 150 -11.29 -3.54 -18.12
CA SER A 150 -10.54 -3.10 -19.30
C SER A 150 -9.71 -1.86 -18.99
N GLY A 151 -8.38 -2.01 -19.08
CA GLY A 151 -7.42 -0.96 -18.80
C GLY A 151 -6.05 -1.53 -18.42
N ASN A 152 -5.03 -0.67 -18.52
CA ASN A 152 -3.71 -1.02 -18.05
C ASN A 152 -3.65 -0.90 -16.53
N ILE A 153 -2.95 -1.82 -15.87
CA ILE A 153 -2.69 -1.73 -14.43
C ILE A 153 -1.18 -1.59 -14.24
N THR A 154 -0.76 -0.53 -13.56
CA THR A 154 0.62 -0.33 -13.13
C THR A 154 0.65 -0.27 -11.60
N VAL A 155 1.46 -1.12 -10.97
CA VAL A 155 1.66 -1.12 -9.52
C VAL A 155 3.12 -0.89 -9.21
N TYR A 156 3.42 0.14 -8.42
CA TYR A 156 4.74 0.40 -7.86
C TYR A 156 4.78 -0.14 -6.43
N LEU A 157 5.51 -1.24 -6.27
CA LEU A 157 5.69 -1.90 -4.98
C LEU A 157 6.85 -1.26 -4.22
N PRO A 158 6.78 -1.15 -2.88
CA PRO A 158 7.92 -0.67 -2.12
C PRO A 158 9.07 -1.68 -2.17
N SER A 159 10.30 -1.19 -2.04
CA SER A 159 11.53 -2.02 -1.96
C SER A 159 11.49 -3.03 -0.81
N SER A 160 10.67 -2.76 0.21
CA SER A 160 10.43 -3.62 1.36
C SER A 160 9.33 -4.66 1.17
N PHE A 161 8.61 -4.68 0.05
CA PHE A 161 7.57 -5.70 -0.21
C PHE A 161 8.18 -7.11 -0.21
N SER A 162 7.64 -8.00 0.59
CA SER A 162 8.10 -9.38 0.76
C SER A 162 6.92 -10.33 0.74
N GLY A 163 6.70 -11.06 -0.35
CA GLY A 163 5.53 -11.91 -0.39
C GLY A 163 5.14 -12.42 -1.77
N LEU A 164 3.85 -12.70 -1.95
CA LEU A 164 3.30 -13.29 -3.16
C LEU A 164 2.75 -12.22 -4.09
N LEU A 165 3.08 -12.33 -5.37
CA LEU A 165 2.43 -11.64 -6.48
C LEU A 165 1.56 -12.66 -7.22
N ASN A 166 0.26 -12.41 -7.25
CA ASN A 166 -0.72 -13.16 -8.04
C ASN A 166 -1.21 -12.25 -9.17
N TRP A 167 -1.18 -12.72 -10.41
CA TRP A 167 -1.75 -11.98 -11.53
C TRP A 167 -2.67 -12.84 -12.39
N SER A 168 -3.64 -12.19 -13.04
CA SER A 168 -4.48 -12.78 -14.07
C SER A 168 -4.88 -11.72 -15.09
N SER A 169 -4.80 -12.06 -16.36
CA SER A 169 -5.13 -11.23 -17.52
C SER A 169 -5.68 -12.09 -18.64
N GLU A 170 -6.90 -11.87 -19.14
CA GLU A 170 -7.44 -12.71 -20.22
C GLU A 170 -6.68 -12.49 -21.54
N THR A 171 -6.39 -11.24 -21.89
CA THR A 171 -5.72 -10.91 -23.17
C THR A 171 -4.35 -10.24 -23.02
N GLY A 172 -3.99 -9.83 -21.81
CA GLY A 172 -2.73 -9.14 -21.53
C GLY A 172 -1.57 -10.05 -21.14
N THR A 173 -0.44 -9.41 -20.84
CA THR A 173 0.75 -10.03 -20.26
C THR A 173 1.19 -9.27 -19.02
N LEU A 174 1.97 -9.96 -18.17
CA LEU A 174 2.69 -9.33 -17.08
C LEU A 174 4.02 -8.77 -17.60
N LYS A 175 4.26 -7.49 -17.33
CA LYS A 175 5.55 -6.83 -17.50
C LYS A 175 6.12 -6.52 -16.12
N VAL A 176 7.40 -6.82 -15.94
CA VAL A 176 8.11 -6.59 -14.69
C VAL A 176 9.32 -5.72 -14.99
N SER A 177 9.54 -4.65 -14.22
CA SER A 177 10.73 -3.79 -14.38
C SER A 177 12.04 -4.54 -14.14
N LYS A 178 13.16 -3.98 -14.59
CA LYS A 178 14.49 -4.61 -14.42
C LYS A 178 14.83 -4.80 -12.94
N ALA A 179 14.59 -3.82 -12.07
CA ALA A 179 14.84 -3.99 -10.63
C ALA A 179 13.89 -5.02 -10.02
N MET A 180 12.61 -5.01 -10.39
CA MET A 180 11.66 -5.98 -9.86
C MET A 180 11.97 -7.41 -10.34
N GLN A 181 12.53 -7.59 -11.54
CA GLN A 181 12.97 -8.90 -12.04
C GLN A 181 14.03 -9.54 -11.14
N GLN A 182 14.92 -8.75 -10.54
CA GLN A 182 15.95 -9.27 -9.61
C GLN A 182 15.35 -9.89 -8.35
N ARG A 183 14.12 -9.49 -7.99
CA ARG A 183 13.38 -9.93 -6.82
C ARG A 183 12.32 -10.98 -7.15
N PHE A 184 11.99 -11.13 -8.42
CA PHE A 184 10.87 -11.92 -8.92
C PHE A 184 11.28 -13.38 -9.11
N LYS A 185 10.57 -14.29 -8.46
CA LYS A 185 10.71 -15.73 -8.64
C LYS A 185 9.37 -16.36 -8.98
N ALA A 186 9.17 -16.70 -10.25
CA ALA A 186 7.98 -17.44 -10.68
C ALA A 186 7.86 -18.76 -9.89
N LEU A 187 6.64 -19.09 -9.47
CA LEU A 187 6.34 -20.32 -8.72
C LEU A 187 5.61 -21.37 -9.56
N ASP A 188 4.98 -20.97 -10.65
CA ASP A 188 4.24 -21.89 -11.50
C ASP A 188 5.18 -22.68 -12.42
N SER A 189 4.88 -23.98 -12.59
CA SER A 189 5.53 -24.87 -13.55
C SER A 189 4.47 -25.78 -14.17
N PRO A 190 4.14 -25.63 -15.46
CA PRO A 190 4.73 -24.70 -16.44
C PRO A 190 4.26 -23.23 -16.25
N PRO A 191 5.05 -22.23 -16.70
CA PRO A 191 4.63 -20.83 -16.73
C PRO A 191 3.39 -20.62 -17.60
N HIS A 192 2.51 -19.71 -17.20
CA HIS A 192 1.33 -19.36 -17.97
C HIS A 192 1.33 -17.86 -18.30
N LYS A 193 1.19 -17.54 -19.60
CA LYS A 193 1.29 -16.15 -20.10
C LYS A 193 0.28 -15.19 -19.46
N HIS A 194 -0.94 -15.71 -19.27
CA HIS A 194 -2.12 -14.95 -18.88
C HIS A 194 -2.37 -14.93 -17.37
N ARG A 195 -1.72 -15.79 -16.58
CA ARG A 195 -1.97 -15.87 -15.14
C ARG A 195 -0.76 -16.46 -14.45
N GLY A 196 -0.58 -16.15 -13.18
CA GLY A 196 0.40 -16.87 -12.42
C GLY A 196 0.62 -16.33 -11.02
N THR A 197 1.61 -16.95 -10.39
CA THR A 197 2.05 -16.72 -9.04
C THR A 197 3.57 -16.58 -9.04
N ALA A 198 4.06 -15.54 -8.37
CA ALA A 198 5.48 -15.35 -8.13
C ALA A 198 5.72 -14.96 -6.69
N LYS A 199 6.91 -15.31 -6.18
CA LYS A 199 7.43 -14.80 -4.93
C LYS A 199 8.30 -13.57 -5.23
N ILE A 200 8.05 -12.48 -4.52
CA ILE A 200 8.89 -11.29 -4.52
C ILE A 200 9.74 -11.29 -3.25
N VAL A 201 11.05 -11.31 -3.42
CA VAL A 201 12.02 -11.19 -2.33
C VAL A 201 12.25 -9.70 -2.04
N PRO A 202 12.28 -9.25 -0.78
CA PRO A 202 12.50 -7.83 -0.49
C PRO A 202 13.94 -7.40 -0.80
N SER A 203 14.13 -6.18 -1.29
CA SER A 203 15.46 -5.58 -1.52
C SER A 203 16.08 -5.03 -0.23
N THR A 204 15.25 -4.73 0.76
CA THR A 204 15.65 -4.21 2.06
C THR A 204 15.16 -5.14 3.17
N ALA A 205 15.75 -5.04 4.36
CA ALA A 205 15.33 -5.84 5.51
C ALA A 205 13.84 -5.56 5.84
N SER A 206 12.96 -6.48 5.44
CA SER A 206 11.51 -6.37 5.57
C SER A 206 10.95 -7.15 6.77
N GLY A 207 11.77 -7.99 7.40
CA GLY A 207 11.28 -9.04 8.29
C GLY A 207 10.52 -10.13 7.52
N LEU A 208 10.09 -11.19 8.20
CA LEU A 208 9.30 -12.28 7.61
C LEU A 208 7.83 -11.86 7.46
N ARG A 209 7.56 -10.82 6.67
CA ARG A 209 6.19 -10.36 6.35
C ARG A 209 5.62 -11.22 5.22
N GLY A 210 4.35 -11.58 5.34
CA GLY A 210 3.61 -12.36 4.36
C GLY A 210 2.78 -11.47 3.45
N ASP A 211 3.43 -10.55 2.75
CA ASP A 211 2.72 -9.58 1.89
C ASP A 211 2.05 -10.29 0.70
N VAL A 212 1.01 -9.68 0.16
CA VAL A 212 0.29 -10.21 -1.00
C VAL A 212 -0.07 -9.07 -1.93
N CYS A 213 0.25 -9.21 -3.21
CA CYS A 213 -0.21 -8.34 -4.28
C CYS A 213 -1.04 -9.17 -5.26
N THR A 214 -2.30 -8.80 -5.46
CA THR A 214 -3.20 -9.47 -6.40
C THR A 214 -3.64 -8.49 -7.47
N ILE A 215 -3.32 -8.80 -8.73
CA ILE A 215 -3.64 -7.95 -9.87
C ILE A 215 -4.50 -8.73 -10.88
N ALA A 216 -5.62 -8.17 -11.30
CA ALA A 216 -6.49 -8.83 -12.27
C ALA A 216 -7.01 -7.85 -13.32
N ASN A 217 -6.93 -8.22 -14.59
CA ASN A 217 -7.74 -7.60 -15.64
C ASN A 217 -8.28 -8.59 -16.67
N SER A 218 -9.27 -8.18 -17.45
CA SER A 218 -9.70 -8.96 -18.64
C SER A 218 -8.93 -8.45 -19.85
N HIS A 219 -8.91 -7.13 -20.05
CA HIS A 219 -8.24 -6.50 -21.19
C HIS A 219 -7.24 -5.43 -20.75
N GLY A 220 -6.07 -5.40 -21.41
CA GLY A 220 -4.98 -4.46 -21.14
C GLY A 220 -3.76 -5.15 -20.54
N SER A 221 -2.71 -4.37 -20.28
CA SER A 221 -1.44 -4.91 -19.76
C SER A 221 -1.31 -4.71 -18.25
N ILE A 222 -0.60 -5.63 -17.59
CA ILE A 222 -0.22 -5.50 -16.17
C ILE A 222 1.27 -5.18 -16.13
N THR A 223 1.64 -4.12 -15.41
CA THR A 223 3.03 -3.72 -15.18
C THR A 223 3.28 -3.64 -13.69
N VAL A 224 4.32 -4.33 -13.21
CA VAL A 224 4.78 -4.26 -11.82
C VAL A 224 6.18 -3.67 -11.81
N LYS A 225 6.37 -2.63 -11.01
CA LYS A 225 7.63 -1.90 -10.89
C LYS A 225 8.06 -1.81 -9.43
N ASP A 226 9.36 -1.64 -9.22
CA ASP A 226 9.83 -1.12 -7.94
C ASP A 226 9.49 0.37 -7.88
N PHE A 227 9.17 0.91 -6.71
CA PHE A 227 8.89 2.35 -6.60
C PHE A 227 10.14 3.18 -6.89
N ASP A 228 11.31 2.67 -6.52
CA ASP A 228 12.59 3.37 -6.70
C ASP A 228 13.07 3.38 -8.17
N ASP A 229 12.44 2.58 -9.07
CA ASP A 229 12.81 2.52 -10.50
C ASP A 229 12.59 3.85 -11.23
N ASP A 230 11.51 4.57 -10.93
CA ASP A 230 11.15 5.80 -11.67
C ASP A 230 11.96 7.03 -11.22
N VAL A 231 12.70 6.94 -10.10
CA VAL A 231 13.61 8.01 -9.64
C VAL A 231 14.94 7.98 -10.40
N ALA A 232 15.29 6.84 -11.02
CA ALA A 232 16.59 6.61 -11.65
C ALA A 232 16.65 6.91 -13.17
N GLY A 233 15.56 7.37 -13.79
CA GLY A 233 15.53 7.77 -15.20
C GLY A 233 14.87 6.74 -16.12
N GLU A 234 14.21 7.25 -17.16
CA GLU A 234 13.46 6.50 -18.17
C GLU A 234 14.23 5.30 -18.71
N GLU A 235 13.71 4.06 -18.60
CA GLU A 235 14.00 3.03 -19.61
C GLU A 235 13.13 1.76 -19.61
N LYS A 236 12.73 1.39 -20.84
CA LYS A 236 12.31 0.10 -21.43
C LYS A 236 12.00 -1.08 -20.48
N SER A 237 10.70 -1.35 -20.28
CA SER A 237 10.19 -2.58 -19.65
C SER A 237 10.39 -3.80 -20.57
N CYS A 238 10.92 -4.91 -20.06
CA CYS A 238 10.96 -6.20 -20.77
C CYS A 238 9.69 -7.02 -20.47
N VAL A 239 9.23 -7.81 -21.45
CA VAL A 239 8.06 -8.68 -21.33
C VAL A 239 8.52 -10.05 -20.83
N VAL A 240 7.92 -10.55 -19.75
CA VAL A 240 8.13 -11.94 -19.30
C VAL A 240 7.16 -12.82 -20.12
N GLN A 241 7.70 -13.74 -20.91
CA GLN A 241 6.94 -14.69 -21.74
C GLN A 241 6.74 -16.02 -21.01
#